data_AF-A0A929XTV9-F1
#
_entry.id   AF-A0A929XTV9-F1
#
_cell.length_a   1.000
_cell.length_b   1.000
_cell.length_c   1.000
_cell.angle_alpha   90.00
_cell.angle_beta   90.00
_cell.angle_gamma   90.00
#
_symmetry.space_group_name_H-M   'P 1'
#
loop_
_entity.id
_entity.type
_entity.pdbx_description
1 polymer ?
#
loop_
_entity_poly.entity_id
_entity_poly.type
_entity_poly.pdbx_seq_one_letter_code
_entity_poly.pdbx_strand_id
1 'polypeptide(L)'
;MRMTQKNKNGVVYLSFPELERIAGLRHLFSTRKGGVSRGEFSQMNFSFTRGDDPEAVRENYRRISEVLGYQGRLDVFVTSYQTHTVNIRRVSVLDSGKGVTRERDYRDIDGLITNERGLVLTTFHADCTPLYFVDEAHHAIGLAHSGWRGTVNDMAGEMVRRMGKEFGTAPSDLVCAIGPCICGACYEVGRDVYDAFEKKWGREELQRYISKEEDRETLETAVFHLSPNLPEGKYLLDLRNANLRNLEKAGVPRQKVAVTNYCTKENPALLFSHRAQGEKRGNLAAFLTLA
;
A
#
# COMPACT_ATOMS: atom_id res chain seq x y z
N MET A 1 -7.33 -1.43 -15.39
CA MET A 1 -8.34 -1.74 -14.36
C MET A 1 -8.33 -0.63 -13.33
N ARG A 2 -9.48 -0.17 -12.82
CA ARG A 2 -9.59 1.02 -11.96
C ARG A 2 -10.24 0.67 -10.63
N MET A 3 -9.76 1.26 -9.55
CA MET A 3 -10.40 1.15 -8.25
C MET A 3 -11.75 1.86 -8.25
N THR A 4 -12.66 1.36 -7.43
CA THR A 4 -14.00 1.94 -7.25
C THR A 4 -14.17 2.44 -5.82
N GLN A 5 -14.90 3.54 -5.67
CA GLN A 5 -15.30 4.04 -4.35
C GLN A 5 -16.57 3.31 -3.91
N LYS A 6 -16.58 2.84 -2.66
CA LYS A 6 -17.69 2.15 -2.02
C LYS A 6 -18.12 2.91 -0.77
N ASN A 7 -19.36 2.67 -0.34
CA ASN A 7 -19.88 3.15 0.94
C ASN A 7 -20.63 2.00 1.62
N LYS A 8 -20.28 1.72 2.87
CA LYS A 8 -21.00 0.76 3.73
C LYS A 8 -21.09 1.34 5.13
N ASN A 9 -22.31 1.47 5.66
CA ASN A 9 -22.59 2.05 6.98
C ASN A 9 -21.94 3.44 7.20
N GLY A 10 -21.89 4.27 6.14
CA GLY A 10 -21.27 5.60 6.20
C GLY A 10 -19.75 5.61 6.07
N VAL A 11 -19.10 4.44 6.07
CA VAL A 11 -17.66 4.31 5.80
C VAL A 11 -17.42 4.34 4.30
N VAL A 12 -16.63 5.30 3.84
CA VAL A 12 -16.20 5.39 2.44
C VAL A 12 -14.83 4.74 2.29
N TYR A 13 -14.70 3.81 1.37
CA TYR A 13 -13.45 3.08 1.10
C TYR A 13 -13.25 2.84 -0.39
N LEU A 14 -12.04 2.50 -0.78
CA LEU A 14 -11.67 2.15 -2.15
C LEU A 14 -11.43 0.64 -2.24
N SER A 15 -11.86 0.02 -3.32
CA SER A 15 -11.64 -1.40 -3.59
C SER A 15 -11.26 -1.67 -5.04
N PHE A 16 -10.62 -2.82 -5.26
CA PHE A 16 -10.28 -3.35 -6.58
C PHE A 16 -11.35 -4.37 -6.96
N PRO A 17 -12.14 -4.14 -8.04
CA PRO A 17 -13.15 -5.09 -8.47
C PRO A 17 -12.60 -6.49 -8.77
N GLU A 18 -11.33 -6.61 -9.16
CA GLU A 18 -10.66 -7.87 -9.44
C GLU A 18 -10.46 -8.70 -8.17
N LEU A 19 -10.00 -8.07 -7.09
CA LEU A 19 -9.83 -8.73 -5.80
C LEU A 19 -11.19 -9.04 -5.14
N GLU A 20 -12.23 -8.23 -5.36
CA GLU A 20 -13.59 -8.50 -4.87
C GLU A 20 -14.20 -9.79 -5.45
N ARG A 21 -13.71 -10.27 -6.60
CA ARG A 21 -14.20 -11.50 -7.25
C ARG A 21 -13.57 -12.77 -6.67
N ILE A 22 -12.48 -12.65 -5.92
CA ILE A 22 -11.77 -13.80 -5.35
C ILE A 22 -12.58 -14.31 -4.15
N ALA A 23 -13.03 -15.56 -4.25
CA ALA A 23 -13.88 -16.17 -3.22
C ALA A 23 -13.14 -16.27 -1.88
N GLY A 24 -13.79 -15.84 -0.80
CA GLY A 24 -13.20 -15.85 0.54
C GLY A 24 -12.12 -14.79 0.76
N LEU A 25 -11.90 -13.87 -0.18
CA LEU A 25 -11.05 -12.70 0.04
C LEU A 25 -11.90 -11.49 0.42
N ARG A 26 -11.42 -10.70 1.38
CA ARG A 26 -11.95 -9.34 1.61
C ARG A 26 -10.78 -8.38 1.71
N HIS A 27 -10.91 -7.22 1.09
CA HIS A 27 -9.92 -6.16 1.15
C HIS A 27 -10.58 -4.80 1.06
N LEU A 28 -9.86 -3.79 1.50
CA LEU A 28 -10.16 -2.40 1.19
C LEU A 28 -8.94 -1.52 1.40
N PHE A 29 -8.99 -0.33 0.83
CA PHE A 29 -8.14 0.79 1.20
C PHE A 29 -9.03 1.88 1.80
N SER A 30 -8.74 2.30 3.03
CA SER A 30 -9.56 3.32 3.71
C SER A 30 -9.48 4.66 2.99
N THR A 31 -10.53 5.46 3.08
CA THR A 31 -10.46 6.90 2.83
C THR A 31 -10.43 7.65 4.15
N ARG A 32 -10.24 8.96 4.12
CA ARG A 32 -10.37 9.80 5.33
C ARG A 32 -11.82 10.00 5.78
N LYS A 33 -12.82 9.52 5.04
CA LYS A 33 -14.25 9.79 5.30
C LYS A 33 -14.92 8.65 6.08
N GLY A 34 -15.88 9.02 6.94
CA GLY A 34 -16.75 8.06 7.64
C GLY A 34 -16.22 7.58 8.99
N GLY A 35 -15.16 8.20 9.52
CA GLY A 35 -14.66 7.94 10.87
C GLY A 35 -15.16 8.97 11.89
N VAL A 36 -14.54 9.02 13.06
CA VAL A 36 -14.91 9.91 14.17
C VAL A 36 -13.80 10.84 14.65
N SER A 37 -12.60 10.72 14.09
CA SER A 37 -11.47 11.59 14.39
C SER A 37 -11.76 13.05 13.99
N ARG A 38 -11.14 13.99 14.71
CA ARG A 38 -11.40 15.44 14.55
C ARG A 38 -10.13 16.18 14.09
N GLY A 39 -10.30 17.45 13.71
CA GLY A 39 -9.19 18.32 13.31
C GLY A 39 -8.39 17.76 12.13
N GLU A 40 -7.07 17.73 12.27
CA GLU A 40 -6.16 17.25 11.22
C GLU A 40 -6.26 15.73 10.94
N PHE A 41 -6.77 14.96 11.91
CA PHE A 41 -7.04 13.53 11.77
C PHE A 41 -8.41 13.24 11.16
N SER A 42 -9.19 14.28 10.84
CA SER A 42 -10.57 14.10 10.45
C SER A 42 -10.72 13.44 9.07
N GLN A 43 -11.53 12.40 8.91
CA GLN A 43 -12.38 11.73 9.92
C GLN A 43 -11.89 10.32 10.32
N MET A 44 -11.19 9.62 9.44
CA MET A 44 -10.86 8.21 9.62
C MET A 44 -9.35 8.00 9.73
N ASN A 45 -8.81 8.13 10.94
CA ASN A 45 -7.41 7.90 11.24
C ASN A 45 -7.22 6.57 12.00
N PHE A 46 -6.17 5.83 11.65
CA PHE A 46 -5.84 4.53 12.26
C PHE A 46 -4.59 4.57 13.14
N SER A 47 -3.98 5.75 13.35
CA SER A 47 -2.74 5.86 14.11
C SER A 47 -2.97 6.20 15.57
N PHE A 48 -2.54 5.29 16.46
CA PHE A 48 -2.46 5.52 17.91
C PHE A 48 -1.29 6.41 18.35
N THR A 49 -0.33 6.69 17.47
CA THR A 49 0.94 7.34 17.85
C THR A 49 1.10 8.76 17.31
N ARG A 50 0.11 9.27 16.57
CA ARG A 50 0.15 10.63 15.98
C ARG A 50 -0.58 11.69 16.78
N GLY A 51 -1.03 11.36 17.99
CA GLY A 51 -1.70 12.30 18.89
C GLY A 51 -3.21 12.46 18.66
N ASP A 52 -3.83 11.54 17.92
CA ASP A 52 -5.29 11.45 17.84
C ASP A 52 -5.87 10.85 19.13
N ASP A 53 -7.17 11.05 19.36
CA ASP A 53 -7.89 10.42 20.47
C ASP A 53 -7.90 8.88 20.30
N PRO A 54 -7.31 8.11 21.24
CA PRO A 54 -7.29 6.65 21.13
C PRO A 54 -8.67 6.01 21.00
N GLU A 55 -9.72 6.59 21.61
CA GLU A 55 -11.09 6.09 21.46
C GLU A 55 -11.63 6.34 20.05
N ALA A 56 -11.30 7.49 19.45
CA ALA A 56 -11.63 7.76 18.05
C ALA A 56 -10.95 6.77 17.10
N VAL A 57 -9.67 6.45 17.35
CA VAL A 57 -8.92 5.45 16.57
C VAL A 57 -9.55 4.05 16.74
N ARG A 58 -9.90 3.63 17.96
CA ARG A 58 -10.59 2.35 18.21
C ARG A 58 -11.94 2.27 17.48
N GLU A 59 -12.72 3.34 17.52
CA GLU A 59 -14.00 3.42 16.80
C GLU A 59 -13.80 3.33 15.28
N ASN A 60 -12.76 3.96 14.73
CA ASN A 60 -12.42 3.82 13.31
C ASN A 60 -12.09 2.36 12.94
N TYR A 61 -11.33 1.65 13.77
CA TYR A 61 -11.09 0.20 13.60
C TYR A 61 -12.38 -0.63 13.71
N ARG A 62 -13.25 -0.32 14.68
CA ARG A 62 -14.55 -0.98 14.86
C ARG A 62 -15.41 -0.86 13.58
N ARG A 63 -15.46 0.33 12.99
CA ARG A 63 -16.17 0.60 11.72
C ARG A 63 -15.59 -0.19 10.55
N ILE A 64 -14.26 -0.24 10.41
CA ILE A 64 -13.63 -1.07 9.36
C ILE A 64 -13.92 -2.55 9.57
N SER A 65 -13.94 -3.03 10.82
CA SER A 65 -14.28 -4.41 11.15
C SER A 65 -15.69 -4.79 10.67
N GLU A 66 -16.67 -3.90 10.84
CA GLU A 66 -18.03 -4.10 10.28
C GLU A 66 -18.04 -4.14 8.75
N VAL A 67 -17.27 -3.27 8.09
CA VAL A 67 -17.15 -3.27 6.62
C VAL A 67 -16.62 -4.61 6.14
N LEU A 68 -15.56 -5.11 6.79
CA LEU A 68 -14.92 -6.41 6.53
C LEU A 68 -15.73 -7.61 7.03
N GLY A 69 -16.85 -7.40 7.73
CA GLY A 69 -17.76 -8.46 8.15
C GLY A 69 -17.30 -9.24 9.39
N TYR A 70 -16.58 -8.59 10.31
CA TYR A 70 -16.15 -9.13 11.61
C TYR A 70 -16.91 -8.50 12.80
N GLN A 71 -18.06 -7.87 12.53
CA GLN A 71 -19.04 -7.43 13.54
C GLN A 71 -18.41 -6.57 14.66
N GLY A 72 -17.48 -5.67 14.31
CA GLY A 72 -16.87 -4.76 15.27
C GLY A 72 -15.76 -5.38 16.13
N ARG A 73 -15.33 -6.61 15.86
CA ARG A 73 -14.15 -7.20 16.50
C ARG A 73 -12.87 -6.46 16.11
N LEU A 74 -12.08 -6.06 17.11
CA LEU A 74 -10.79 -5.40 16.91
C LEU A 74 -9.61 -6.36 17.05
N ASP A 75 -9.81 -7.52 17.68
CA ASP A 75 -8.79 -8.54 17.87
C ASP A 75 -8.42 -9.24 16.55
N VAL A 76 -9.20 -9.10 15.49
CA VAL A 76 -8.89 -9.68 14.16
C VAL A 76 -7.76 -8.96 13.43
N PHE A 77 -7.40 -7.73 13.82
CA PHE A 77 -6.40 -6.94 13.11
C PHE A 77 -4.97 -7.28 13.53
N VAL A 78 -4.06 -7.33 12.56
CA VAL A 78 -2.62 -7.42 12.79
C VAL A 78 -1.93 -6.35 11.96
N THR A 79 -1.16 -5.50 12.62
CA THR A 79 -0.60 -4.28 12.00
C THR A 79 0.90 -4.39 11.79
N SER A 80 1.39 -3.85 10.69
CA SER A 80 2.82 -3.67 10.44
C SER A 80 3.48 -2.71 11.46
N TYR A 81 4.82 -2.74 11.53
CA TYR A 81 5.64 -1.72 12.18
C TYR A 81 6.57 -1.12 11.14
N GLN A 82 6.05 -0.17 10.36
CA GLN A 82 6.74 0.33 9.17
C GLN A 82 7.91 1.24 9.53
N THR A 83 9.09 0.91 9.02
CA THR A 83 10.27 1.79 9.07
C THR A 83 10.87 2.06 7.69
N HIS A 84 10.14 1.71 6.62
CA HIS A 84 10.54 1.85 5.21
C HIS A 84 11.64 0.86 4.80
N THR A 85 11.67 -0.32 5.42
CA THR A 85 12.51 -1.45 4.99
C THR A 85 11.73 -2.38 4.06
N VAL A 86 12.29 -3.54 3.76
CA VAL A 86 11.64 -4.63 3.01
C VAL A 86 11.39 -5.85 3.88
N ASN A 87 11.39 -5.68 5.21
CA ASN A 87 11.23 -6.78 6.14
C ASN A 87 9.78 -7.27 6.17
N ILE A 88 9.61 -8.58 6.05
CA ILE A 88 8.31 -9.25 5.96
C ILE A 88 8.16 -10.28 7.06
N ARG A 89 7.05 -10.18 7.81
CA ARG A 89 6.69 -11.12 8.87
C ARG A 89 5.53 -12.01 8.44
N ARG A 90 5.69 -13.32 8.64
CA ARG A 90 4.56 -14.25 8.65
C ARG A 90 3.81 -14.12 9.96
N VAL A 91 2.50 -13.95 9.89
CA VAL A 91 1.61 -13.82 11.06
C VAL A 91 0.59 -14.94 11.09
N SER A 92 0.18 -15.33 12.30
CA SER A 92 -0.84 -16.35 12.56
C SER A 92 -1.94 -15.81 13.48
N VAL A 93 -2.93 -16.64 13.81
CA VAL A 93 -3.97 -16.31 14.79
C VAL A 93 -3.39 -15.95 16.16
N LEU A 94 -2.15 -16.38 16.46
CA LEU A 94 -1.41 -15.99 17.66
C LEU A 94 -0.92 -14.54 17.62
N ASP A 95 -1.04 -13.84 16.49
CA ASP A 95 -0.74 -12.41 16.30
C ASP A 95 -2.01 -11.51 16.28
N SER A 96 -3.22 -12.10 16.30
CA SER A 96 -4.52 -11.41 16.41
C SER A 96 -4.52 -10.25 17.42
N GLY A 97 -4.77 -9.02 16.97
CA GLY A 97 -4.88 -7.83 17.81
C GLY A 97 -3.57 -7.06 17.99
N LYS A 98 -2.43 -7.55 17.48
CA LYS A 98 -1.13 -6.87 17.61
C LYS A 98 -1.13 -5.53 16.89
N GLY A 99 -0.95 -4.48 17.69
CA GLY A 99 -0.96 -3.06 17.34
C GLY A 99 -2.35 -2.41 17.30
N VAL A 100 -3.40 -3.11 17.75
CA VAL A 100 -4.74 -2.54 17.96
C VAL A 100 -5.24 -2.78 19.39
N THR A 101 -5.43 -4.04 19.79
CA THR A 101 -5.92 -4.41 21.13
C THR A 101 -4.81 -4.89 22.06
N ARG A 102 -3.64 -5.23 21.53
CA ARG A 102 -2.42 -5.56 22.29
C ARG A 102 -1.19 -5.03 21.61
N GLU A 103 -0.08 -4.97 22.33
CA GLU A 103 1.19 -4.50 21.79
C GLU A 103 1.79 -5.49 20.77
N ARG A 104 2.62 -4.95 19.86
CA ARG A 104 3.43 -5.74 18.95
C ARG A 104 4.71 -6.17 19.68
N ASP A 105 5.09 -7.43 19.54
CA ASP A 105 6.39 -7.99 19.96
C ASP A 105 7.45 -7.91 18.84
N TYR A 106 7.15 -7.19 17.76
CA TYR A 106 8.03 -6.96 16.63
C TYR A 106 8.12 -5.48 16.27
N ARG A 107 9.23 -5.14 15.63
CA ARG A 107 9.54 -3.82 15.06
C ARG A 107 10.10 -4.02 13.66
N ASP A 108 10.16 -2.94 12.90
CA ASP A 108 10.80 -2.93 11.57
C ASP A 108 10.26 -4.02 10.63
N ILE A 109 8.94 -4.01 10.44
CA ILE A 109 8.19 -4.90 9.57
C ILE A 109 7.30 -4.04 8.67
N ASP A 110 7.63 -3.97 7.38
CA ASP A 110 6.90 -3.21 6.38
C ASP A 110 5.93 -4.09 5.56
N GLY A 111 6.03 -5.42 5.67
CA GLY A 111 5.09 -6.35 5.05
C GLY A 111 4.65 -7.50 5.96
N LEU A 112 3.43 -7.96 5.75
CA LEU A 112 2.83 -9.09 6.47
C LEU A 112 2.37 -10.14 5.47
N ILE A 113 2.49 -11.41 5.84
CA ILE A 113 1.95 -12.55 5.08
C ILE A 113 1.24 -13.53 6.00
N THR A 114 0.21 -14.20 5.48
CA THR A 114 -0.47 -15.30 6.18
C THR A 114 -1.21 -16.20 5.21
N ASN A 115 -1.44 -17.45 5.61
CA ASN A 115 -2.39 -18.37 4.97
C ASN A 115 -3.52 -18.77 5.92
N GLU A 116 -3.66 -18.06 7.04
CA GLU A 116 -4.70 -18.31 8.04
C GLU A 116 -5.89 -17.36 7.85
N ARG A 117 -7.10 -17.89 8.06
CA ARG A 117 -8.35 -17.13 7.96
C ARG A 117 -8.62 -16.33 9.22
N GLY A 118 -9.43 -15.27 9.10
CA GLY A 118 -9.87 -14.48 10.24
C GLY A 118 -8.87 -13.44 10.74
N LEU A 119 -7.78 -13.22 9.98
CA LEU A 119 -6.74 -12.23 10.27
C LEU A 119 -6.77 -11.10 9.24
N VAL A 120 -6.94 -9.87 9.72
CA VAL A 120 -6.89 -8.67 8.89
C VAL A 120 -5.49 -8.09 8.93
N LEU A 121 -4.72 -8.35 7.87
CA LEU A 121 -3.43 -7.70 7.65
C LEU A 121 -3.66 -6.21 7.44
N THR A 122 -2.89 -5.37 8.12
CA THR A 122 -3.05 -3.91 8.10
C THR A 122 -1.71 -3.21 7.90
N THR A 123 -1.62 -2.36 6.88
CA THR A 123 -0.50 -1.43 6.64
C THR A 123 -1.01 0.00 6.52
N PHE A 124 -0.18 0.99 6.85
CA PHE A 124 -0.51 2.41 6.96
C PHE A 124 0.12 3.25 5.86
N HIS A 125 -0.61 4.24 5.36
CA HIS A 125 -0.23 4.99 4.16
C HIS A 125 -0.62 6.45 4.25
N ALA A 126 0.23 7.29 3.66
CA ALA A 126 -0.11 8.60 3.14
C ALA A 126 0.99 8.92 2.13
N ASP A 127 0.69 8.70 0.85
CA ASP A 127 1.59 8.75 -0.31
C ASP A 127 2.40 7.48 -0.60
N CYS A 128 2.89 6.74 0.39
CA CYS A 128 3.61 5.47 0.14
C CYS A 128 2.68 4.38 -0.39
N THR A 129 3.19 3.48 -1.23
CA THR A 129 2.39 2.55 -2.03
C THR A 129 1.99 1.30 -1.23
N PRO A 130 0.69 0.99 -1.11
CA PRO A 130 0.22 -0.33 -0.65
C PRO A 130 0.32 -1.35 -1.77
N LEU A 131 0.91 -2.51 -1.47
CA LEU A 131 1.01 -3.64 -2.39
C LEU A 131 0.25 -4.84 -1.81
N TYR A 132 -0.72 -5.34 -2.56
CA TYR A 132 -1.56 -6.49 -2.21
C TYR A 132 -1.11 -7.70 -3.03
N PHE A 133 -1.05 -8.87 -2.40
CA PHE A 133 -0.64 -10.13 -3.01
C PHE A 133 -1.63 -11.21 -2.59
N VAL A 134 -2.14 -11.96 -3.56
CA VAL A 134 -3.12 -13.02 -3.32
C VAL A 134 -2.70 -14.25 -4.10
N ASP A 135 -2.53 -15.35 -3.38
CA ASP A 135 -2.33 -16.69 -3.90
C ASP A 135 -3.59 -17.50 -3.63
N GLU A 136 -4.38 -17.73 -4.68
CA GLU A 136 -5.62 -18.50 -4.61
C GLU A 136 -5.37 -19.99 -4.42
N ALA A 137 -4.25 -20.52 -4.93
CA ALA A 137 -3.95 -21.96 -4.89
C ALA A 137 -3.56 -22.42 -3.48
N HIS A 138 -2.77 -21.62 -2.76
CA HIS A 138 -2.31 -21.94 -1.41
C HIS A 138 -3.10 -21.23 -0.31
N HIS A 139 -4.15 -20.47 -0.69
CA HIS A 139 -4.92 -19.61 0.21
C HIS A 139 -4.01 -18.72 1.06
N ALA A 140 -3.07 -18.04 0.41
CA ALA A 140 -2.11 -17.16 1.08
C ALA A 140 -2.28 -15.72 0.60
N ILE A 141 -2.06 -14.78 1.52
CA ILE A 141 -2.13 -13.35 1.25
C ILE A 141 -0.89 -12.64 1.78
N GLY A 142 -0.53 -11.55 1.11
CA GLY A 142 0.52 -10.63 1.52
C GLY A 142 0.05 -9.18 1.38
N LEU A 143 0.44 -8.35 2.35
CA LEU A 143 0.18 -6.91 2.32
C LEU A 143 1.44 -6.16 2.73
N ALA A 144 1.85 -5.20 1.91
CA ALA A 144 3.11 -4.48 2.09
C ALA A 144 2.98 -2.97 1.93
N HIS A 145 3.80 -2.27 2.70
CA HIS A 145 4.10 -0.86 2.56
C HIS A 145 5.38 -0.67 1.75
N SER A 146 5.28 0.07 0.64
CA SER A 146 6.39 0.35 -0.27
C SER A 146 6.45 1.86 -0.56
N GLY A 147 7.10 2.61 0.33
CA GLY A 147 7.61 3.95 0.00
C GLY A 147 8.80 3.84 -0.96
N TRP A 148 9.40 4.97 -1.37
CA TRP A 148 10.51 4.95 -2.33
C TRP A 148 11.68 4.07 -1.89
N ARG A 149 12.00 4.02 -0.59
CA ARG A 149 13.04 3.15 -0.01
C ARG A 149 12.69 1.67 -0.12
N GLY A 150 11.42 1.29 0.10
CA GLY A 150 10.96 -0.08 -0.09
C GLY A 150 10.94 -0.46 -1.57
N THR A 151 10.51 0.46 -2.43
CA THR A 151 10.45 0.26 -3.89
C THR A 151 11.84 0.05 -4.49
N VAL A 152 12.81 0.90 -4.15
CA VAL A 152 14.17 0.80 -4.69
C VAL A 152 14.93 -0.42 -4.17
N ASN A 153 14.57 -0.92 -2.99
CA ASN A 153 15.10 -2.15 -2.41
C ASN A 153 14.25 -3.40 -2.73
N ASP A 154 13.31 -3.27 -3.67
CA ASP A 154 12.50 -4.36 -4.20
C ASP A 154 11.60 -5.08 -3.17
N MET A 155 10.79 -4.32 -2.43
CA MET A 155 9.75 -4.87 -1.55
C MET A 155 8.80 -5.84 -2.27
N ALA A 156 8.52 -5.60 -3.55
CA ALA A 156 7.63 -6.44 -4.33
C ALA A 156 8.25 -7.81 -4.61
N GLY A 157 9.49 -7.86 -5.09
CA GLY A 157 10.22 -9.11 -5.28
C GLY A 157 10.47 -9.86 -3.98
N GLU A 158 10.79 -9.13 -2.90
CA GLU A 158 10.96 -9.73 -1.57
C GLU A 158 9.66 -10.38 -1.08
N MET A 159 8.50 -9.76 -1.30
CA MET A 159 7.21 -10.37 -0.98
C MET A 159 6.94 -11.64 -1.78
N VAL A 160 7.15 -11.62 -3.09
CA VAL A 160 6.99 -12.82 -3.96
C VAL A 160 7.89 -13.95 -3.47
N ARG A 161 9.16 -13.65 -3.16
CA ARG A 161 10.13 -14.62 -2.64
C ARG A 161 9.72 -15.18 -1.28
N ARG A 162 9.22 -14.32 -0.36
CA ARG A 162 8.79 -14.74 0.97
C ARG A 162 7.54 -15.61 0.90
N MET A 163 6.55 -15.27 0.07
CA MET A 163 5.37 -16.10 -0.14
C MET A 163 5.75 -17.46 -0.76
N GLY A 164 6.64 -17.47 -1.77
CA GLY A 164 7.16 -18.71 -2.35
C GLY A 164 7.86 -19.61 -1.32
N LYS A 165 8.69 -19.02 -0.46
CA LYS A 165 9.38 -19.76 0.62
C LYS A 165 8.42 -20.32 1.67
N GLU A 166 7.39 -19.57 2.05
CA GLU A 166 6.54 -19.89 3.21
C GLU A 166 5.31 -20.74 2.86
N PHE A 167 4.83 -20.65 1.62
CA PHE A 167 3.58 -21.28 1.18
C PHE A 167 3.72 -22.08 -0.12
N GLY A 168 4.84 -21.99 -0.83
CA GLY A 168 4.99 -22.61 -2.15
C GLY A 168 4.41 -21.79 -3.31
N THR A 169 4.05 -20.53 -3.06
CA THR A 169 3.51 -19.61 -4.06
C THR A 169 4.41 -19.45 -5.28
N ALA A 170 3.90 -19.75 -6.47
CA ALA A 170 4.57 -19.39 -7.72
C ALA A 170 4.21 -17.95 -8.13
N PRO A 171 5.15 -17.16 -8.68
CA PRO A 171 4.86 -15.80 -9.14
C PRO A 171 3.75 -15.74 -10.19
N SER A 172 3.64 -16.78 -11.03
CA SER A 172 2.59 -16.93 -12.05
C SER A 172 1.18 -17.06 -11.46
N ASP A 173 1.07 -17.50 -10.22
CA ASP A 173 -0.21 -17.76 -9.56
C ASP A 173 -0.74 -16.52 -8.81
N LEU A 174 0.15 -15.56 -8.53
CA LEU A 174 -0.20 -14.35 -7.80
C LEU A 174 -1.15 -13.44 -8.60
N VAL A 175 -2.21 -13.01 -7.92
CA VAL A 175 -2.97 -11.81 -8.27
C VAL A 175 -2.51 -10.67 -7.36
N CYS A 176 -2.01 -9.60 -7.96
CA CYS A 176 -1.45 -8.46 -7.23
C CYS A 176 -2.24 -7.18 -7.48
N ALA A 177 -2.18 -6.26 -6.52
CA ALA A 177 -2.69 -4.91 -6.71
C ALA A 177 -1.76 -3.84 -6.13
N ILE A 178 -1.61 -2.74 -6.86
CA ILE A 178 -0.87 -1.54 -6.46
C ILE A 178 -1.89 -0.46 -6.09
N GLY A 179 -2.14 -0.26 -4.79
CA GLY A 179 -3.20 0.63 -4.31
C GLY A 179 -2.82 2.11 -4.24
N PRO A 180 -3.71 2.97 -3.70
CA PRO A 180 -3.59 4.43 -3.74
C PRO A 180 -2.30 4.95 -3.12
N CYS A 181 -1.60 5.80 -3.85
CA CYS A 181 -0.31 6.38 -3.48
C CYS A 181 -0.15 7.75 -4.17
N ILE A 182 0.97 8.43 -3.96
CA ILE A 182 1.26 9.65 -4.73
C ILE A 182 1.61 9.29 -6.18
N CYS A 183 1.06 10.03 -7.15
CA CYS A 183 1.31 9.79 -8.58
C CYS A 183 2.64 10.41 -9.06
N GLY A 184 3.16 9.92 -10.20
CA GLY A 184 4.36 10.46 -10.83
C GLY A 184 4.29 11.97 -11.08
N ALA A 185 3.14 12.49 -11.54
CA ALA A 185 2.96 13.93 -11.75
C ALA A 185 3.02 14.78 -10.47
N CYS A 186 2.87 14.16 -9.29
CA CYS A 186 2.81 14.86 -8.02
C CYS A 186 4.05 14.67 -7.14
N TYR A 187 4.88 13.66 -7.42
CA TYR A 187 5.92 13.21 -6.50
C TYR A 187 7.31 13.70 -6.91
N GLU A 188 7.59 14.95 -6.56
CA GLU A 188 8.93 15.52 -6.72
C GLU A 188 9.91 14.91 -5.70
N VAL A 189 11.03 14.39 -6.21
CA VAL A 189 12.13 13.84 -5.43
C VAL A 189 13.46 14.48 -5.84
N GLY A 190 14.45 14.39 -4.96
CA GLY A 190 15.80 14.88 -5.22
C GLY A 190 16.67 13.87 -5.96
N ARG A 191 17.86 14.34 -6.34
CA ARG A 191 18.93 13.53 -6.92
C ARG A 191 19.34 12.34 -6.05
N ASP A 192 19.27 12.46 -4.73
CA ASP A 192 19.55 11.36 -3.79
C ASP A 192 18.65 10.13 -4.02
N VAL A 193 17.36 10.36 -4.32
CA VAL A 193 16.43 9.29 -4.65
C VAL A 193 16.73 8.74 -6.04
N TYR A 194 16.96 9.59 -7.04
CA TYR A 194 17.32 9.16 -8.39
C TYR A 194 18.58 8.29 -8.38
N ASP A 195 19.65 8.74 -7.72
CA ASP A 195 20.93 8.03 -7.63
C ASP A 195 20.77 6.68 -6.92
N ALA A 196 19.88 6.57 -5.93
CA ALA A 196 19.56 5.31 -5.28
C ALA A 196 18.93 4.30 -6.27
N PHE A 197 18.03 4.76 -7.14
CA PHE A 197 17.46 3.94 -8.21
C PHE A 197 18.50 3.59 -9.27
N GLU A 198 19.32 4.55 -9.73
CA GLU A 198 20.38 4.30 -10.71
C GLU A 198 21.37 3.25 -10.19
N LYS A 199 21.74 3.34 -8.92
CA LYS A 199 22.62 2.36 -8.27
C LYS A 199 22.01 0.97 -8.18
N LYS A 200 20.72 0.86 -7.86
CA LYS A 200 20.05 -0.43 -7.61
C LYS A 200 19.61 -1.13 -8.88
N TRP A 201 19.11 -0.39 -9.86
CA TRP A 201 18.61 -0.94 -11.13
C TRP A 201 19.72 -0.97 -12.20
N GLY A 202 20.77 -0.17 -12.03
CA GLY A 202 21.77 0.05 -13.05
C GLY A 202 21.32 1.12 -14.04
N ARG A 203 22.28 1.92 -14.51
CA ARG A 203 22.02 3.06 -15.39
C ARG A 203 21.30 2.66 -16.67
N GLU A 204 21.78 1.64 -17.37
CA GLU A 204 21.21 1.22 -18.65
C GLU A 204 19.74 0.79 -18.54
N GLU A 205 19.40 0.11 -17.45
CA GLU A 205 18.01 -0.28 -17.18
C GLU A 205 17.16 0.93 -16.82
N LEU A 206 17.63 1.77 -15.90
CA LEU A 206 16.85 2.92 -15.44
C LEU A 206 16.53 3.89 -16.60
N GLN A 207 17.50 4.11 -17.51
CA GLN A 207 17.32 4.99 -18.67
C GLN A 207 16.16 4.57 -19.58
N ARG A 208 15.79 3.28 -19.61
CA ARG A 208 14.63 2.78 -20.37
C ARG A 208 13.29 3.21 -19.78
N TYR A 209 13.29 3.67 -18.53
CA TYR A 209 12.11 4.08 -17.79
C TYR A 209 12.15 5.56 -17.40
N ILE A 210 13.00 6.35 -18.06
CA ILE A 210 13.00 7.81 -17.96
C ILE A 210 12.30 8.37 -19.20
N SER A 211 11.32 9.24 -18.99
CA SER A 211 10.62 9.92 -20.07
C SER A 211 10.57 11.42 -19.82
N LYS A 212 10.60 12.22 -20.89
CA LYS A 212 10.23 13.63 -20.76
C LYS A 212 8.71 13.73 -20.65
N GLU A 213 8.22 14.74 -19.93
CA GLU A 213 6.78 14.98 -19.75
C GLU A 213 6.02 15.17 -21.08
N GLU A 214 6.72 15.64 -22.12
CA GLU A 214 6.17 15.83 -23.47
C GLU A 214 6.01 14.51 -24.25
N ASP A 215 6.77 13.47 -23.91
CA ASP A 215 6.82 12.19 -24.62
C ASP A 215 5.69 11.25 -24.18
N ARG A 216 4.45 11.58 -24.57
CA ARG A 216 3.23 10.88 -24.11
C ARG A 216 3.26 9.36 -24.25
N GLU A 217 3.89 8.84 -25.30
CA GLU A 217 3.96 7.40 -25.57
C GLU A 217 4.75 6.64 -24.48
N THR A 218 5.86 7.20 -24.02
CA THR A 218 6.72 6.53 -23.04
C THR A 218 6.34 6.90 -21.60
N LEU A 219 5.75 8.08 -21.41
CA LEU A 219 5.38 8.65 -20.10
C LEU A 219 4.46 7.73 -19.29
N GLU A 220 3.51 7.03 -19.92
CA GLU A 220 2.59 6.14 -19.21
C GLU A 220 3.32 5.04 -18.42
N THR A 221 4.49 4.63 -18.92
CA THR A 221 5.27 3.52 -18.36
C THR A 221 6.53 3.94 -17.62
N ALA A 222 6.80 5.25 -17.56
CA ALA A 222 8.00 5.81 -17.00
C ALA A 222 8.02 5.69 -15.47
N VAL A 223 9.21 5.46 -14.93
CA VAL A 223 9.50 5.49 -13.49
C VAL A 223 9.92 6.89 -13.07
N PHE A 224 10.68 7.58 -13.92
CA PHE A 224 11.03 8.98 -13.70
C PHE A 224 10.56 9.85 -14.86
N HIS A 225 9.92 10.97 -14.55
CA HIS A 225 9.59 11.99 -15.52
C HIS A 225 10.54 13.17 -15.37
N LEU A 226 11.05 13.65 -16.51
CA LEU A 226 11.79 14.89 -16.61
C LEU A 226 10.83 15.98 -17.09
N SER A 227 10.72 17.06 -16.33
CA SER A 227 9.90 18.21 -16.70
C SER A 227 10.78 19.46 -16.76
N PRO A 228 10.64 20.32 -17.78
CA PRO A 228 11.38 21.58 -17.86
C PRO A 228 11.00 22.55 -16.73
N ASN A 229 9.87 22.33 -16.06
CA ASN A 229 9.39 23.15 -14.94
C ASN A 229 9.99 22.73 -13.59
N LEU A 230 10.73 21.62 -13.53
CA LEU A 230 11.39 21.18 -12.31
C LEU A 230 12.69 21.96 -12.08
N PRO A 231 13.00 22.32 -10.82
CA PRO A 231 14.31 22.81 -10.48
C PRO A 231 15.41 21.81 -10.87
N GLU A 232 16.63 22.31 -11.11
CA GLU A 232 17.77 21.45 -11.42
C GLU A 232 17.97 20.38 -10.34
N GLY A 233 18.22 19.13 -10.76
CA GLY A 233 18.41 18.00 -9.85
C GLY A 233 17.14 17.47 -9.18
N LYS A 234 15.95 17.90 -9.64
CA LYS A 234 14.66 17.34 -9.25
C LYS A 234 14.09 16.42 -10.33
N TYR A 235 13.34 15.44 -9.87
CA TYR A 235 12.71 14.42 -10.70
C TYR A 235 11.29 14.17 -10.21
N LEU A 236 10.41 13.76 -11.11
CA LEU A 236 9.09 13.24 -10.78
C LEU A 236 9.14 11.71 -10.76
N LEU A 237 8.85 11.07 -9.63
CA LEU A 237 8.95 9.62 -9.47
C LEU A 237 7.57 8.96 -9.46
N ASP A 238 7.29 8.06 -10.39
CA ASP A 238 6.09 7.22 -10.34
C ASP A 238 6.35 5.89 -9.62
N LEU A 239 5.98 5.84 -8.33
CA LEU A 239 6.10 4.63 -7.52
C LEU A 239 5.23 3.48 -8.03
N ARG A 240 4.14 3.74 -8.76
CA ARG A 240 3.26 2.67 -9.27
C ARG A 240 3.96 1.95 -10.39
N ASN A 241 4.53 2.69 -11.33
CA ASN A 241 5.32 2.10 -12.41
C ASN A 241 6.56 1.40 -11.87
N ALA A 242 7.25 1.99 -10.89
CA ALA A 242 8.42 1.36 -10.28
C ALA A 242 8.09 0.00 -9.63
N ASN A 243 7.03 -0.07 -8.81
CA ASN A 243 6.61 -1.33 -8.20
C ASN A 243 6.04 -2.32 -9.23
N LEU A 244 5.39 -1.84 -10.29
CA LEU A 244 4.94 -2.70 -11.39
C LEU A 244 6.12 -3.40 -12.08
N ARG A 245 7.21 -2.68 -12.36
CA ARG A 245 8.42 -3.28 -12.94
C ARG A 245 9.05 -4.30 -12.00
N ASN A 246 9.11 -4.00 -10.71
CA ASN A 246 9.59 -4.96 -9.73
C ASN A 246 8.74 -6.26 -9.70
N LEU A 247 7.41 -6.15 -9.78
CA LEU A 247 6.52 -7.31 -9.88
C LEU A 247 6.76 -8.12 -11.15
N GLU A 248 6.91 -7.47 -12.30
CA GLU A 248 7.20 -8.14 -13.58
C GLU A 248 8.55 -8.85 -13.54
N LYS A 249 9.60 -8.20 -13.00
CA LYS A 249 10.93 -8.82 -12.80
C LYS A 249 10.88 -10.01 -11.85
N ALA A 250 10.01 -9.97 -10.84
CA ALA A 250 9.76 -11.09 -9.94
C ALA A 250 8.95 -12.23 -10.57
N GLY A 251 8.52 -12.09 -11.83
CA GLY A 251 7.79 -13.11 -12.59
C GLY A 251 6.27 -13.03 -12.47
N VAL A 252 5.71 -11.97 -11.87
CA VAL A 252 4.25 -11.79 -11.79
C VAL A 252 3.73 -11.31 -13.15
N PRO A 253 2.76 -12.02 -13.77
CA PRO A 253 2.24 -11.63 -15.08
C PRO A 253 1.54 -10.27 -15.03
N ARG A 254 1.89 -9.35 -15.95
CA ARG A 254 1.36 -7.97 -16.00
C ARG A 254 -0.17 -7.89 -15.94
N GLN A 255 -0.86 -8.82 -16.60
CA GLN A 255 -2.32 -8.92 -16.65
C GLN A 255 -2.96 -9.33 -15.31
N LYS A 256 -2.17 -9.89 -14.38
CA LYS A 256 -2.59 -10.21 -13.01
C LYS A 256 -2.27 -9.08 -12.02
N VAL A 257 -1.81 -7.92 -12.49
CA VAL A 257 -1.52 -6.75 -11.64
C VAL A 257 -2.53 -5.63 -11.90
N ALA A 258 -3.38 -5.37 -10.91
CA ALA A 258 -4.25 -4.20 -10.88
C ALA A 258 -3.48 -2.97 -10.37
N VAL A 259 -3.74 -1.78 -10.93
CA VAL A 259 -3.06 -0.53 -10.55
C VAL A 259 -4.10 0.54 -10.25
N THR A 260 -3.92 1.25 -9.14
CA THR A 260 -4.83 2.32 -8.72
C THR A 260 -4.91 3.47 -9.73
N ASN A 261 -6.08 4.08 -9.80
CA ASN A 261 -6.32 5.35 -10.49
C ASN A 261 -6.45 6.54 -9.52
N TYR A 262 -6.07 6.38 -8.25
CA TYR A 262 -6.14 7.44 -7.24
C TYR A 262 -4.75 7.93 -6.85
N CYS A 263 -4.55 9.25 -6.93
CA CYS A 263 -3.43 9.92 -6.30
C CYS A 263 -3.85 10.48 -4.92
N THR A 264 -3.08 10.19 -3.88
CA THR A 264 -3.33 10.72 -2.52
C THR A 264 -3.31 12.25 -2.47
N LYS A 265 -2.37 12.89 -3.20
CA LYS A 265 -2.23 14.35 -3.25
C LYS A 265 -3.34 15.04 -4.06
N GLU A 266 -3.77 14.45 -5.18
CA GLU A 266 -4.81 15.04 -6.05
C GLU A 266 -6.22 14.87 -5.49
N ASN A 267 -6.41 14.01 -4.48
CA ASN A 267 -7.72 13.70 -3.91
C ASN A 267 -7.81 14.08 -2.41
N PRO A 268 -7.52 15.33 -2.00
CA PRO A 268 -7.39 15.71 -0.58
C PRO A 268 -8.70 15.65 0.21
N ALA A 269 -9.84 15.74 -0.48
CA ALA A 269 -11.16 15.56 0.12
C ALA A 269 -11.44 14.09 0.49
N LEU A 270 -10.72 13.15 -0.12
CA LEU A 270 -10.92 11.71 0.06
C LEU A 270 -9.74 11.05 0.79
N LEU A 271 -8.52 11.52 0.59
CA LEU A 271 -7.30 10.85 1.04
C LEU A 271 -6.42 11.81 1.84
N PHE A 272 -5.74 11.28 2.86
CA PHE A 272 -4.62 11.99 3.50
C PHE A 272 -3.38 11.91 2.60
N SER A 273 -2.59 12.98 2.59
CA SER A 273 -1.32 13.03 1.86
C SER A 273 -0.26 13.76 2.69
N HIS A 274 0.88 13.10 2.89
CA HIS A 274 2.01 13.70 3.61
C HIS A 274 2.62 14.85 2.81
N ARG A 275 2.73 14.70 1.49
CA ARG A 275 3.24 15.72 0.59
C ARG A 275 2.36 16.96 0.57
N ALA A 276 1.05 16.82 0.72
CA ALA A 276 0.13 17.95 0.76
C ALA A 276 0.03 18.61 2.15
N GLN A 277 0.07 17.82 3.22
CA GLN A 277 -0.32 18.28 4.58
C GLN A 277 0.82 18.23 5.61
N GLY A 278 1.99 17.69 5.23
CA GLY A 278 3.12 17.49 6.13
C GLY A 278 2.79 16.49 7.25
N GLU A 279 3.18 16.84 8.47
CA GLU A 279 2.86 16.07 9.67
C GLU A 279 1.41 16.26 10.15
N LYS A 280 0.75 17.33 9.71
CA LYS A 280 -0.60 17.70 10.18
C LYS A 280 -1.71 16.94 9.45
N ARG A 281 -1.78 15.62 9.66
CA ARG A 281 -2.73 14.71 8.98
C ARG A 281 -2.93 13.40 9.75
N GLY A 282 -3.99 12.66 9.45
CA GLY A 282 -4.12 11.24 9.79
C GLY A 282 -3.32 10.30 8.89
N ASN A 283 -3.49 8.99 9.12
CA ASN A 283 -3.00 7.92 8.25
C ASN A 283 -4.18 7.15 7.64
N LEU A 284 -4.05 6.83 6.36
CA LEU A 284 -4.88 5.82 5.68
C LEU A 284 -4.34 4.43 6.03
N ALA A 285 -5.14 3.41 5.80
CA ALA A 285 -4.74 2.02 5.94
C ALA A 285 -5.24 1.14 4.79
N ALA A 286 -4.41 0.19 4.39
CA ALA A 286 -4.76 -0.92 3.54
C ALA A 286 -5.11 -2.12 4.43
N PHE A 287 -6.14 -2.87 4.05
CA PHE A 287 -6.59 -4.06 4.76
C PHE A 287 -6.77 -5.22 3.80
N LEU A 288 -6.34 -6.41 4.21
CA LEU A 288 -6.47 -7.65 3.43
C LEU A 288 -6.70 -8.82 4.38
N THR A 289 -7.68 -9.67 4.08
CA THR A 289 -8.02 -10.83 4.91
C THR A 289 -8.56 -11.99 4.07
N LEU A 290 -8.30 -13.19 4.56
CA LEU A 290 -9.00 -14.41 4.18
C LEU A 290 -10.18 -14.59 5.14
N ALA A 291 -11.40 -14.51 4.61
CA ALA A 291 -12.65 -14.63 5.34
C ALA A 291 -13.03 -16.07 5.66
#